data_AF-A0A437PUK5-F1
#
_entry.id   AF-A0A437PUK5-F1
#
_cell.length_a   1.000
_cell.length_b   1.000
_cell.length_c   1.000
_cell.angle_alpha   90.00
_cell.angle_beta   90.00
_cell.angle_gamma   90.00
#
_symmetry.space_group_name_H-M   'P 1'
#
loop_
_entity.id
_entity.type
_entity.pdbx_description
1 polymer ?
#
loop_
_entity_poly.entity_id
_entity_poly.type
_entity_poly.pdbx_seq_one_letter_code
_entity_poly.pdbx_strand_id
1 'polypeptide(L)'
;MKLNYRLKFLVLLLCLFSLNANAQWWKKTEEAEKERSKGMLLFTSEFQVEATYAINQMYNYKFPEAEREFNYLKIKYPQHPLPDLLLGLVQWWKIVPNTQNEIYDERFNEFMDSSIEKAEKIWDDTENPEAAFILAASYAFKGRLHAERQHWTRATWAARNALKYLEECRDFADFSPEILFGDGLYNYYYHFIKKNFALLRPVLWLFPKANKDQGIKQIEKAVYQAFYTRTEARYFLLQIYAMEGMSNKSYDLAKYTHENYPDNPYFHRYHAREAYMQGNMEEATLLSKQILERIDNHEVGYEAVSGRYASYILGYYQLYVLRNLPEAKMYFEKCIDFSNQTGTKESGYYWASLLGLARISFQTKDYDKAVDYCKNVLENADKKSAQHSEAKKLLSEAKKARRKSK
;
A
#
# COMPACT_ATOMS: atom_id res chain seq x y z
N MET A 1 -57.32 -50.30 0.67
CA MET A 1 -56.37 -49.92 -0.41
C MET A 1 -56.55 -48.48 -0.94
N LYS A 2 -57.78 -47.94 -1.11
CA LYS A 2 -58.01 -46.57 -1.66
C LYS A 2 -57.55 -45.39 -0.78
N LEU A 3 -57.49 -45.54 0.54
CA LEU A 3 -57.09 -44.45 1.45
C LEU A 3 -55.59 -44.13 1.39
N ASN A 4 -54.74 -45.16 1.23
CA ASN A 4 -53.29 -45.00 1.11
C ASN A 4 -52.86 -44.31 -0.20
N TYR A 5 -53.63 -44.45 -1.28
CA TYR A 5 -53.37 -43.73 -2.54
C TYR A 5 -53.71 -42.25 -2.44
N ARG A 6 -54.81 -41.88 -1.76
CA ARG A 6 -55.18 -40.48 -1.56
C ARG A 6 -54.19 -39.74 -0.67
N LEU A 7 -53.66 -40.39 0.37
CA LEU A 7 -52.65 -39.78 1.25
C LEU A 7 -51.30 -39.58 0.54
N LYS A 8 -50.86 -40.57 -0.27
CA LYS A 8 -49.65 -40.42 -1.10
C LYS A 8 -49.79 -39.32 -2.15
N PHE A 9 -50.97 -39.18 -2.76
CA PHE A 9 -51.24 -38.12 -3.75
C PHE A 9 -51.27 -36.73 -3.12
N LEU A 10 -51.80 -36.60 -1.90
CA LEU A 10 -51.85 -35.34 -1.17
C LEU A 10 -50.47 -34.90 -0.67
N VAL A 11 -49.63 -35.85 -0.24
CA VAL A 11 -48.21 -35.59 0.09
C VAL A 11 -47.41 -35.20 -1.16
N LEU A 12 -47.64 -35.87 -2.30
CA LEU A 12 -46.98 -35.50 -3.56
C LEU A 12 -47.37 -34.09 -4.03
N LEU A 13 -48.65 -33.73 -3.91
CA LEU A 13 -49.15 -32.38 -4.19
C LEU A 13 -48.55 -31.34 -3.23
N LEU A 14 -48.48 -31.61 -1.93
CA LEU A 14 -47.85 -30.70 -0.96
C LEU A 14 -46.35 -30.52 -1.23
N CYS A 15 -45.63 -31.57 -1.64
CA CYS A 15 -44.25 -31.48 -2.08
C CYS A 15 -44.08 -30.69 -3.39
N LEU A 16 -45.01 -30.83 -4.34
CA LEU A 16 -44.99 -30.04 -5.59
C LEU A 16 -45.35 -28.57 -5.35
N PHE A 17 -46.24 -28.27 -4.41
CA PHE A 17 -46.56 -26.90 -4.00
C PHE A 17 -45.42 -26.25 -3.21
N SER A 18 -44.72 -26.98 -2.34
CA SER A 18 -43.55 -26.44 -1.62
C SER A 18 -42.37 -26.20 -2.54
N LEU A 19 -42.14 -27.05 -3.56
CA LEU A 19 -41.13 -26.83 -4.59
C LEU A 19 -41.43 -25.58 -5.44
N ASN A 20 -42.68 -25.38 -5.86
CA ASN A 20 -43.09 -24.18 -6.62
C ASN A 20 -43.05 -22.90 -5.78
N ALA A 21 -43.48 -22.95 -4.51
CA ALA A 21 -43.42 -21.80 -3.61
C ALA A 21 -41.97 -21.38 -3.32
N ASN A 22 -41.07 -22.34 -3.11
CA ASN A 22 -39.64 -22.07 -2.97
C ASN A 22 -39.07 -21.49 -4.26
N ALA A 23 -39.32 -22.08 -5.43
CA ALA A 23 -38.83 -21.57 -6.71
C ALA A 23 -39.29 -20.13 -7.00
N GLN A 24 -40.54 -19.80 -6.65
CA GLN A 24 -41.08 -18.45 -6.80
C GLN A 24 -40.48 -17.46 -5.79
N TRP A 25 -40.14 -17.91 -4.58
CA TRP A 25 -39.44 -17.10 -3.59
C TRP A 25 -37.99 -16.80 -4.02
N TRP A 26 -37.26 -17.82 -4.49
CA TRP A 26 -35.89 -17.67 -5.03
C TRP A 26 -35.84 -16.70 -6.22
N LYS A 27 -36.80 -16.79 -7.15
CA LYS A 27 -36.88 -15.86 -8.28
C LYS A 27 -37.12 -14.42 -7.83
N LYS A 28 -37.99 -14.19 -6.84
CA LYS A 28 -38.21 -12.86 -6.26
C LYS A 28 -36.99 -12.32 -5.54
N THR A 29 -36.22 -13.18 -4.86
CA THR A 29 -34.98 -12.76 -4.21
C THR A 29 -33.89 -12.40 -5.22
N GLU A 30 -33.76 -13.14 -6.33
CA GLU A 30 -32.81 -12.81 -7.40
C GLU A 30 -33.20 -11.51 -8.13
N GLU A 31 -34.49 -11.31 -8.44
CA GLU A 31 -34.98 -10.08 -9.04
C GLU A 31 -34.75 -8.86 -8.12
N ALA A 32 -35.06 -9.00 -6.83
CA ALA A 32 -34.81 -7.94 -5.85
C ALA A 32 -33.31 -7.64 -5.68
N GLU A 33 -32.46 -8.67 -5.70
CA GLU A 33 -31.00 -8.50 -5.63
C GLU A 33 -30.43 -7.85 -6.89
N LYS A 34 -30.96 -8.20 -8.07
CA LYS A 34 -30.58 -7.57 -9.34
C LYS A 34 -31.00 -6.10 -9.38
N GLU A 35 -32.18 -5.76 -8.86
CA GLU A 35 -32.61 -4.37 -8.72
C GLU A 35 -31.72 -3.60 -7.73
N ARG A 36 -31.42 -4.18 -6.56
CA ARG A 36 -30.56 -3.57 -5.54
C ARG A 36 -29.13 -3.34 -6.04
N SER A 37 -28.54 -4.34 -6.67
CA SER A 37 -27.18 -4.27 -7.25
C SER A 37 -27.14 -3.55 -8.59
N LYS A 38 -28.32 -3.24 -9.15
CA LYS A 38 -28.50 -2.71 -10.52
C LYS A 38 -27.80 -3.57 -11.58
N GLY A 39 -27.70 -4.88 -11.31
CA GLY A 39 -27.06 -5.87 -12.17
C GLY A 39 -25.52 -5.84 -12.17
N MET A 40 -24.88 -5.06 -11.31
CA MET A 40 -23.41 -4.97 -11.22
C MET A 40 -22.87 -5.89 -10.13
N LEU A 41 -21.81 -6.63 -10.45
CA LEU A 41 -21.25 -7.67 -9.57
C LEU A 41 -20.74 -7.08 -8.25
N LEU A 42 -20.05 -5.95 -8.31
CA LEU A 42 -19.51 -5.19 -7.17
C LEU A 42 -20.59 -4.80 -6.14
N PHE A 43 -21.86 -4.73 -6.53
CA PHE A 43 -22.93 -4.39 -5.60
C PHE A 43 -23.71 -5.61 -5.12
N THR A 44 -23.45 -6.81 -5.63
CA THR A 44 -24.12 -8.03 -5.16
C THR A 44 -23.63 -8.43 -3.76
N SER A 45 -24.55 -8.87 -2.89
CA SER A 45 -24.26 -9.23 -1.50
C SER A 45 -23.37 -10.46 -1.42
N GLU A 46 -23.64 -11.44 -2.28
CA GLU A 46 -22.84 -12.66 -2.39
C GLU A 46 -21.38 -12.32 -2.70
N PHE A 47 -21.15 -11.50 -3.74
CA PHE A 47 -19.81 -11.05 -4.08
C PHE A 47 -19.16 -10.25 -2.95
N GLN A 48 -19.88 -9.29 -2.35
CA GLN A 48 -19.32 -8.47 -1.27
C GLN A 48 -18.85 -9.32 -0.09
N VAL A 49 -19.59 -10.36 0.28
CA VAL A 49 -19.20 -11.28 1.36
C VAL A 49 -17.97 -12.12 0.96
N GLU A 50 -18.00 -12.77 -0.21
CA GLU A 50 -16.90 -13.60 -0.70
C GLU A 50 -15.62 -12.78 -0.91
N ALA A 51 -15.73 -11.63 -1.57
CA ALA A 51 -14.61 -10.75 -1.87
C ALA A 51 -14.01 -10.11 -0.61
N THR A 52 -14.82 -9.75 0.40
CA THR A 52 -14.29 -9.15 1.65
C THR A 52 -13.29 -10.08 2.33
N TYR A 53 -13.60 -11.37 2.41
CA TYR A 53 -12.69 -12.33 3.00
C TYR A 53 -11.37 -12.41 2.21
N ALA A 54 -11.45 -12.62 0.90
CA ALA A 54 -10.27 -12.76 0.04
C ALA A 54 -9.40 -11.49 -0.01
N ILE A 55 -10.04 -10.31 -0.05
CA ILE A 55 -9.37 -9.01 0.00
C ILE A 55 -8.64 -8.84 1.34
N ASN A 56 -9.26 -9.22 2.46
CA ASN A 56 -8.60 -9.17 3.77
C ASN A 56 -7.42 -10.15 3.87
N GLN A 57 -7.50 -11.32 3.24
CA GLN A 57 -6.36 -12.25 3.14
C GLN A 57 -5.22 -11.65 2.33
N MET A 58 -5.52 -11.01 1.18
CA MET A 58 -4.53 -10.31 0.36
C MET A 58 -3.81 -9.22 1.16
N TYR A 59 -4.55 -8.35 1.85
CA TYR A 59 -3.94 -7.30 2.67
C TYR A 59 -3.21 -7.83 3.91
N ASN A 60 -3.52 -9.05 4.39
CA ASN A 60 -2.76 -9.77 5.41
C ASN A 60 -1.63 -10.65 4.84
N TYR A 61 -1.28 -10.50 3.56
CA TYR A 61 -0.19 -11.24 2.92
C TYR A 61 -0.40 -12.78 2.92
N LYS A 62 -1.65 -13.22 3.05
CA LYS A 62 -2.11 -14.60 2.87
C LYS A 62 -2.50 -14.79 1.41
N PHE A 63 -1.50 -14.65 0.53
CA PHE A 63 -1.72 -14.64 -0.91
C PHE A 63 -2.28 -15.95 -1.47
N PRO A 64 -1.84 -17.15 -1.03
CA PRO A 64 -2.43 -18.40 -1.53
C PRO A 64 -3.95 -18.49 -1.29
N GLU A 65 -4.40 -18.04 -0.12
CA GLU A 65 -5.81 -18.01 0.26
C GLU A 65 -6.59 -17.01 -0.60
N ALA A 66 -6.06 -15.79 -0.77
CA ALA A 66 -6.68 -14.77 -1.61
C ALA A 66 -6.74 -15.19 -3.09
N GLU A 67 -5.64 -15.71 -3.64
CA GLU A 67 -5.55 -16.15 -5.04
C GLU A 67 -6.50 -17.32 -5.32
N ARG A 68 -6.70 -18.24 -4.38
CA ARG A 68 -7.67 -19.33 -4.55
C ARG A 68 -9.09 -18.80 -4.77
N GLU A 69 -9.54 -17.86 -3.93
CA GLU A 69 -10.88 -17.28 -4.05
C GLU A 69 -11.01 -16.41 -5.31
N PHE A 70 -10.00 -15.61 -5.65
CA PHE A 70 -10.01 -14.81 -6.87
C PHE A 70 -10.01 -15.66 -8.15
N ASN A 71 -9.30 -16.80 -8.15
CA ASN A 71 -9.37 -17.75 -9.26
C ASN A 71 -10.73 -18.45 -9.35
N TYR A 72 -11.37 -18.76 -8.20
CA TYR A 72 -12.75 -19.26 -8.21
C TYR A 72 -13.72 -18.23 -8.82
N LEU A 73 -13.59 -16.95 -8.45
CA LEU A 73 -14.37 -15.86 -9.06
C LEU A 73 -14.10 -15.75 -10.57
N LYS A 74 -12.85 -15.96 -11.01
CA LYS A 74 -12.50 -15.98 -12.44
C LYS A 74 -13.16 -17.13 -13.20
N ILE A 75 -13.35 -18.29 -12.57
CA ILE A 75 -14.09 -19.42 -13.15
C ILE A 75 -15.59 -19.13 -13.20
N LYS A 76 -16.14 -18.56 -12.11
CA LYS A 76 -17.57 -18.22 -11.99
C LYS A 76 -17.98 -17.09 -12.94
N TYR A 77 -17.11 -16.10 -13.14
CA TYR A 77 -17.35 -14.92 -13.97
C TYR A 77 -16.24 -14.71 -15.01
N PRO A 78 -16.10 -15.59 -16.01
CA PRO A 78 -14.94 -15.62 -16.91
C PRO A 78 -14.78 -14.37 -17.78
N GLN A 79 -15.90 -13.72 -18.14
CA GLN A 79 -15.93 -12.51 -18.96
C GLN A 79 -15.93 -11.23 -18.12
N HIS A 80 -16.09 -11.33 -16.80
CA HIS A 80 -16.07 -10.15 -15.93
C HIS A 80 -14.62 -9.72 -15.70
N PRO A 81 -14.30 -8.41 -15.71
CA PRO A 81 -12.91 -7.93 -15.58
C PRO A 81 -12.37 -7.98 -14.13
N LEU A 82 -13.27 -7.91 -13.14
CA LEU A 82 -12.91 -7.82 -11.72
C LEU A 82 -11.98 -8.91 -11.18
N PRO A 83 -12.15 -10.21 -11.49
CA PRO A 83 -11.24 -11.24 -11.00
C PRO A 83 -9.79 -11.02 -11.45
N ASP A 84 -9.59 -10.55 -12.69
CA ASP A 84 -8.25 -10.23 -13.20
C ASP A 84 -7.67 -9.00 -12.49
N LEU A 85 -8.46 -7.95 -12.27
CA LEU A 85 -8.03 -6.81 -11.44
C LEU A 85 -7.56 -7.27 -10.06
N LEU A 86 -8.33 -8.11 -9.36
CA LEU A 86 -8.01 -8.60 -8.02
C LEU A 86 -6.72 -9.43 -7.99
N LEU A 87 -6.51 -10.29 -8.99
CA LEU A 87 -5.26 -11.06 -9.14
C LEU A 87 -4.05 -10.15 -9.45
N GLY A 88 -4.28 -9.06 -10.21
CA GLY A 88 -3.30 -8.01 -10.41
C GLY A 88 -2.95 -7.27 -9.11
N LEU A 89 -3.94 -6.97 -8.27
CA LEU A 89 -3.72 -6.36 -6.94
C LEU A 89 -2.91 -7.27 -6.02
N VAL A 90 -3.08 -8.59 -6.09
CA VAL A 90 -2.22 -9.52 -5.35
C VAL A 90 -0.74 -9.30 -5.74
N GLN A 91 -0.45 -9.20 -7.04
CA GLN A 91 0.93 -8.97 -7.49
C GLN A 91 1.42 -7.58 -7.06
N TRP A 92 0.55 -6.56 -7.12
CA TRP A 92 0.87 -5.23 -6.62
C TRP A 92 1.28 -5.26 -5.14
N TRP A 93 0.52 -5.96 -4.29
CA TRP A 93 0.84 -6.06 -2.87
C TRP A 93 2.07 -6.91 -2.56
N LYS A 94 2.52 -7.77 -3.48
CA LYS A 94 3.85 -8.40 -3.42
C LYS A 94 4.99 -7.43 -3.78
N ILE A 95 4.73 -6.40 -4.59
CA ILE A 95 5.70 -5.35 -4.95
C ILE A 95 5.87 -4.32 -3.82
N VAL A 96 4.78 -3.96 -3.12
CA VAL A 96 4.75 -2.89 -2.10
C VAL A 96 5.85 -2.95 -1.03
N PRO A 97 6.25 -4.11 -0.47
CA PRO A 97 7.31 -4.17 0.54
C PRO A 97 8.64 -3.59 0.05
N ASN A 98 8.95 -3.84 -1.23
CA ASN A 98 10.17 -3.46 -1.90
C ASN A 98 9.87 -3.12 -3.37
N THR A 99 9.55 -1.86 -3.63
CA THR A 99 9.12 -1.43 -4.97
C THR A 99 10.23 -1.53 -6.03
N GLN A 100 11.49 -1.75 -5.65
CA GLN A 100 12.59 -2.02 -6.59
C GLN A 100 12.60 -3.47 -7.10
N ASN A 101 11.81 -4.36 -6.49
CA ASN A 101 11.66 -5.72 -6.97
C ASN A 101 10.72 -5.75 -8.18
N GLU A 102 11.23 -6.23 -9.31
CA GLU A 102 10.51 -6.30 -10.59
C GLU A 102 9.97 -7.70 -10.92
N ILE A 103 10.22 -8.70 -10.06
CA ILE A 103 9.86 -10.11 -10.32
C ILE A 103 8.35 -10.31 -10.56
N TYR A 104 7.51 -9.43 -10.01
CA TYR A 104 6.06 -9.52 -10.11
C TYR A 104 5.47 -8.69 -11.26
N ASP A 105 6.28 -7.89 -11.96
CA ASP A 105 5.82 -6.90 -12.93
C ASP A 105 5.12 -7.52 -14.14
N GLU A 106 5.70 -8.58 -14.71
CA GLU A 106 5.13 -9.25 -15.88
C GLU A 106 3.75 -9.79 -15.55
N ARG A 107 3.64 -10.56 -14.46
CA ARG A 107 2.37 -11.15 -14.02
C ARG A 107 1.34 -10.09 -13.63
N PHE A 108 1.78 -9.00 -13.01
CA PHE A 108 0.94 -7.85 -12.73
C PHE A 108 0.36 -7.26 -14.02
N ASN A 109 1.20 -7.01 -15.03
CA ASN A 109 0.77 -6.42 -16.30
C ASN A 109 -0.18 -7.36 -17.05
N GLU A 110 0.08 -8.67 -17.09
CA GLU A 110 -0.83 -9.66 -17.69
C GLU A 110 -2.25 -9.56 -17.12
N PHE A 111 -2.37 -9.50 -15.80
CA PHE A 111 -3.67 -9.41 -15.14
C PHE A 111 -4.34 -8.05 -15.36
N MET A 112 -3.57 -6.95 -15.31
CA MET A 112 -4.11 -5.61 -15.58
C MET A 112 -4.58 -5.48 -17.03
N ASP A 113 -3.83 -6.02 -17.99
CA ASP A 113 -4.17 -5.99 -19.41
C ASP A 113 -5.42 -6.83 -19.69
N SER A 114 -5.53 -8.04 -19.11
CA SER A 114 -6.73 -8.87 -19.21
C SER A 114 -7.96 -8.20 -18.57
N SER A 115 -7.78 -7.49 -17.45
CA SER A 115 -8.85 -6.72 -16.80
C SER A 115 -9.33 -5.57 -17.69
N ILE A 116 -8.38 -4.81 -18.26
CA ILE A 116 -8.66 -3.69 -19.15
C ILE A 116 -9.39 -4.17 -20.41
N GLU A 117 -8.89 -5.19 -21.09
CA GLU A 117 -9.51 -5.70 -22.32
C GLU A 117 -10.98 -6.11 -22.11
N LYS A 118 -11.26 -6.84 -21.03
CA LYS A 118 -12.63 -7.25 -20.68
C LYS A 118 -13.51 -6.06 -20.30
N ALA A 119 -12.97 -5.11 -19.54
CA ALA A 119 -13.73 -3.95 -19.10
C ALA A 119 -13.99 -2.97 -20.25
N GLU A 120 -13.04 -2.75 -21.17
CA GLU A 120 -13.23 -1.95 -22.38
C GLU A 120 -14.35 -2.54 -23.23
N LYS A 121 -14.37 -3.86 -23.44
CA LYS A 121 -15.46 -4.52 -24.16
C LYS A 121 -16.83 -4.25 -23.54
N ILE A 122 -16.97 -4.42 -22.22
CA ILE A 122 -18.25 -4.17 -21.52
C ILE A 122 -18.64 -2.69 -21.60
N TRP A 123 -17.66 -1.79 -21.46
CA TRP A 123 -17.87 -0.35 -21.54
C TRP A 123 -18.35 0.06 -22.93
N ASP A 124 -17.70 -0.42 -23.99
CA ASP A 124 -18.05 -0.09 -25.37
C ASP A 124 -19.43 -0.64 -25.76
N ASP A 125 -19.83 -1.79 -25.18
CA ASP A 125 -21.13 -2.42 -25.46
C ASP A 125 -22.30 -1.77 -24.68
N THR A 126 -22.07 -1.34 -23.44
CA THR A 126 -23.17 -1.00 -22.51
C THR A 126 -23.00 0.30 -21.71
N GLU A 127 -21.84 0.95 -21.79
CA GLU A 127 -21.47 2.09 -20.94
C GLU A 127 -21.69 1.81 -19.44
N ASN A 128 -21.39 0.58 -18.99
CA ASN A 128 -21.64 0.16 -17.62
C ASN A 128 -20.68 0.89 -16.63
N PRO A 129 -21.20 1.63 -15.62
CA PRO A 129 -20.37 2.33 -14.64
C PRO A 129 -19.38 1.43 -13.87
N GLU A 130 -19.71 0.15 -13.64
CA GLU A 130 -18.79 -0.82 -13.03
C GLU A 130 -17.57 -1.08 -13.92
N ALA A 131 -17.77 -1.16 -15.24
CA ALA A 131 -16.66 -1.33 -16.18
C ALA A 131 -15.76 -0.08 -16.19
N ALA A 132 -16.33 1.12 -16.21
CA ALA A 132 -15.58 2.36 -16.08
C ALA A 132 -14.79 2.42 -14.75
N PHE A 133 -15.40 2.04 -13.63
CA PHE A 133 -14.71 1.98 -12.35
C PHE A 133 -13.50 1.01 -12.35
N ILE A 134 -13.67 -0.17 -12.95
CA ILE A 134 -12.60 -1.18 -13.07
C ILE A 134 -11.50 -0.71 -14.04
N LEU A 135 -11.84 -0.01 -15.12
CA LEU A 135 -10.88 0.62 -16.02
C LEU A 135 -10.08 1.70 -15.29
N ALA A 136 -10.75 2.58 -14.55
CA ALA A 136 -10.11 3.62 -13.76
C ALA A 136 -9.08 3.04 -12.80
N ALA A 137 -9.46 1.99 -12.06
CA ALA A 137 -8.57 1.29 -11.14
C ALA A 137 -7.40 0.62 -11.86
N SER A 138 -7.67 -0.18 -12.91
CA SER A 138 -6.63 -0.93 -13.64
C SER A 138 -5.58 0.02 -14.24
N TYR A 139 -6.02 1.10 -14.88
CA TYR A 139 -5.12 2.14 -15.41
C TYR A 139 -4.36 2.88 -14.30
N ALA A 140 -4.99 3.16 -13.15
CA ALA A 140 -4.31 3.81 -12.03
C ALA A 140 -3.16 2.95 -11.49
N PHE A 141 -3.37 1.64 -11.32
CA PHE A 141 -2.34 0.71 -10.88
C PHE A 141 -1.23 0.55 -11.92
N LYS A 142 -1.54 0.45 -13.22
CA LYS A 142 -0.51 0.48 -14.28
C LYS A 142 0.31 1.78 -14.25
N GLY A 143 -0.36 2.91 -14.05
CA GLY A 143 0.29 4.21 -13.90
C GLY A 143 1.27 4.23 -12.72
N ARG A 144 0.86 3.64 -11.59
CA ARG A 144 1.69 3.50 -10.39
C ARG A 144 2.92 2.64 -10.63
N LEU A 145 2.78 1.47 -11.25
CA LEU A 145 3.93 0.63 -11.60
C LEU A 145 4.88 1.35 -12.54
N HIS A 146 4.37 1.97 -13.60
CA HIS A 146 5.20 2.74 -14.53
C HIS A 146 5.92 3.92 -13.86
N ALA A 147 5.31 4.56 -12.85
CA ALA A 147 5.97 5.61 -12.08
C ALA A 147 7.12 5.07 -11.22
N GLU A 148 6.95 3.92 -10.56
CA GLU A 148 8.03 3.25 -9.80
C GLU A 148 9.20 2.85 -10.72
N ARG A 149 8.90 2.46 -11.96
CA ARG A 149 9.90 2.14 -13.01
C ARG A 149 10.44 3.36 -13.76
N GLN A 150 10.03 4.58 -13.37
CA GLN A 150 10.42 5.83 -14.04
C GLN A 150 10.06 5.89 -15.54
N HIS A 151 9.07 5.10 -15.98
CA HIS A 151 8.50 5.12 -17.31
C HIS A 151 7.48 6.25 -17.45
N TRP A 152 7.94 7.51 -17.32
CA TRP A 152 7.08 8.70 -17.16
C TRP A 152 6.02 8.89 -18.25
N THR A 153 6.34 8.56 -19.50
CA THR A 153 5.41 8.69 -20.63
C THR A 153 4.25 7.69 -20.50
N ARG A 154 4.56 6.43 -20.22
CA ARG A 154 3.55 5.37 -19.99
C ARG A 154 2.75 5.64 -18.73
N ALA A 155 3.40 6.08 -17.65
CA ALA A 155 2.73 6.48 -16.41
C ALA A 155 1.72 7.61 -16.66
N THR A 156 2.12 8.64 -17.42
CA THR A 156 1.25 9.77 -17.76
C THR A 156 0.06 9.33 -18.61
N TRP A 157 0.29 8.48 -19.61
CA TRP A 157 -0.79 7.94 -20.45
C TRP A 157 -1.80 7.12 -19.63
N ALA A 158 -1.31 6.23 -18.76
CA ALA A 158 -2.16 5.44 -17.87
C ALA A 158 -2.93 6.33 -16.89
N ALA A 159 -2.29 7.34 -16.28
CA ALA A 159 -2.96 8.30 -15.41
C ALA A 159 -4.07 9.10 -16.12
N ARG A 160 -3.87 9.47 -17.38
CA ARG A 160 -4.92 10.15 -18.18
C ARG A 160 -6.13 9.24 -18.40
N ASN A 161 -5.92 7.98 -18.74
CA ASN A 161 -7.03 7.03 -18.90
C ASN A 161 -7.73 6.76 -17.56
N ALA A 162 -6.97 6.61 -16.48
CA ALA A 162 -7.55 6.44 -15.15
C ALA A 162 -8.51 7.59 -14.78
N LEU A 163 -8.08 8.84 -15.02
CA LEU A 163 -8.92 10.03 -14.77
C LEU A 163 -10.12 10.11 -15.71
N LYS A 164 -9.96 9.74 -16.99
CA LYS A 164 -11.09 9.66 -17.93
C LYS A 164 -12.18 8.75 -17.38
N TYR A 165 -11.86 7.48 -17.10
CA TYR A 165 -12.86 6.52 -16.65
C TYR A 165 -13.39 6.77 -15.24
N LEU A 166 -12.58 7.43 -14.38
CA LEU A 166 -13.07 7.90 -13.08
C LEU A 166 -14.15 8.97 -13.23
N GLU A 167 -14.05 9.83 -14.24
CA GLU A 167 -15.09 10.81 -14.57
C GLU A 167 -16.35 10.10 -15.07
N GLU A 168 -16.22 9.10 -15.94
CA GLU A 168 -17.36 8.36 -16.50
C GLU A 168 -18.19 7.63 -15.42
N CYS A 169 -17.56 7.17 -14.32
CA CYS A 169 -18.31 6.55 -13.22
C CYS A 169 -18.81 7.55 -12.16
N ARG A 170 -18.47 8.84 -12.26
CA ARG A 170 -18.81 9.88 -11.26
C ARG A 170 -20.30 10.14 -11.12
N ASP A 171 -21.05 10.05 -12.21
CA ASP A 171 -22.49 10.30 -12.21
C ASP A 171 -23.27 9.17 -11.52
N PHE A 172 -22.61 8.06 -11.20
CA PHE A 172 -23.21 6.94 -10.51
C PHE A 172 -23.06 7.05 -8.98
N ALA A 173 -24.15 7.47 -8.33
CA ALA A 173 -24.17 7.80 -6.90
C ALA A 173 -23.61 6.70 -5.97
N ASP A 174 -23.81 5.41 -6.28
CA ASP A 174 -23.34 4.33 -5.40
C ASP A 174 -21.81 4.15 -5.44
N PHE A 175 -21.14 4.63 -6.50
CA PHE A 175 -19.68 4.67 -6.56
C PHE A 175 -19.09 5.91 -5.84
N SER A 176 -19.92 6.88 -5.43
CA SER A 176 -19.46 8.12 -4.80
C SER A 176 -18.47 7.91 -3.65
N PRO A 177 -18.68 6.98 -2.69
CA PRO A 177 -17.70 6.72 -1.63
C PRO A 177 -16.35 6.19 -2.15
N GLU A 178 -16.36 5.41 -3.23
CA GLU A 178 -15.14 4.87 -3.86
C GLU A 178 -14.40 5.93 -4.65
N ILE A 179 -15.13 6.82 -5.33
CA ILE A 179 -14.57 7.88 -6.18
C ILE A 179 -13.88 8.96 -5.34
N LEU A 180 -14.33 9.18 -4.10
CA LEU A 180 -13.66 10.09 -3.14
C LEU A 180 -12.16 9.78 -3.00
N PHE A 181 -11.77 8.51 -3.09
CA PHE A 181 -10.36 8.15 -3.05
C PHE A 181 -9.60 8.69 -4.28
N GLY A 182 -10.13 8.45 -5.49
CA GLY A 182 -9.53 8.93 -6.74
C GLY A 182 -9.47 10.46 -6.83
N ASP A 183 -10.58 11.13 -6.53
CA ASP A 183 -10.65 12.60 -6.46
C ASP A 183 -9.65 13.16 -5.44
N GLY A 184 -9.57 12.50 -4.29
CA GLY A 184 -8.68 12.87 -3.21
C GLY A 184 -7.20 12.80 -3.61
N LEU A 185 -6.80 11.71 -4.27
CA LEU A 185 -5.46 11.54 -4.82
C LEU A 185 -5.16 12.60 -5.87
N TYR A 186 -6.06 12.81 -6.83
CA TYR A 186 -5.90 13.83 -7.87
C TYR A 186 -5.66 15.22 -7.24
N ASN A 187 -6.53 15.59 -6.30
CA ASN A 187 -6.49 16.89 -5.65
C ASN A 187 -5.20 17.13 -4.84
N TYR A 188 -4.72 16.11 -4.13
CA TYR A 188 -3.48 16.19 -3.37
C TYR A 188 -2.24 16.21 -4.29
N TYR A 189 -2.13 15.21 -5.17
CA TYR A 189 -0.92 14.99 -5.95
C TYR A 189 -0.72 16.03 -7.06
N TYR A 190 -1.78 16.67 -7.57
CA TYR A 190 -1.63 17.83 -8.45
C TYR A 190 -0.74 18.92 -7.82
N HIS A 191 -0.98 19.26 -6.56
CA HIS A 191 -0.17 20.27 -5.84
C HIS A 191 1.21 19.75 -5.47
N PHE A 192 1.30 18.48 -5.07
CA PHE A 192 2.58 17.83 -4.80
C PHE A 192 3.50 17.87 -6.03
N ILE A 193 2.97 17.51 -7.20
CA ILE A 193 3.72 17.53 -8.47
C ILE A 193 4.14 18.96 -8.82
N LYS A 194 3.20 19.92 -8.75
CA LYS A 194 3.48 21.34 -9.01
C LYS A 194 4.62 21.88 -8.14
N LYS A 195 4.66 21.50 -6.86
CA LYS A 195 5.67 21.94 -5.90
C LYS A 195 7.02 21.26 -6.14
N ASN A 196 7.04 19.94 -6.29
CA ASN A 196 8.25 19.14 -6.24
C ASN A 196 8.90 18.87 -7.61
N PHE A 197 8.15 18.95 -8.72
CA PHE A 197 8.63 18.63 -10.07
C PHE A 197 8.47 19.80 -11.03
N ALA A 198 9.45 20.71 -11.03
CA ALA A 198 9.39 21.94 -11.84
C ALA A 198 9.18 21.67 -13.34
N LEU A 199 9.78 20.61 -13.88
CA LEU A 199 9.68 20.21 -15.30
C LEU A 199 8.29 19.71 -15.69
N LEU A 200 7.50 19.19 -14.75
CA LEU A 200 6.16 18.67 -15.02
C LEU A 200 5.05 19.74 -14.89
N ARG A 201 5.39 20.95 -14.43
CA ARG A 201 4.42 22.05 -14.28
C ARG A 201 3.65 22.40 -15.56
N PRO A 202 4.26 22.44 -16.76
CA PRO A 202 3.53 22.77 -17.98
C PRO A 202 2.43 21.76 -18.31
N VAL A 203 2.68 20.47 -18.04
CA VAL A 203 1.73 19.38 -18.29
C VAL A 203 0.48 19.54 -17.42
N LEU A 204 0.61 20.08 -16.21
CA LEU A 204 -0.53 20.31 -15.30
C LEU A 204 -1.57 21.30 -15.84
N TRP A 205 -1.22 22.16 -16.81
CA TRP A 205 -2.18 23.08 -17.42
C TRP A 205 -3.27 22.38 -18.24
N LEU A 206 -3.02 21.12 -18.64
CA LEU A 206 -3.98 20.28 -19.35
C LEU A 206 -5.02 19.63 -18.41
N PHE A 207 -4.88 19.82 -17.09
CA PHE A 207 -5.72 19.18 -16.07
C PHE A 207 -6.51 20.23 -15.27
N PRO A 208 -7.71 19.89 -14.75
CA PRO A 208 -8.51 20.77 -13.91
C PRO A 208 -7.75 21.32 -12.69
N LYS A 209 -8.09 22.51 -12.21
CA LYS A 209 -7.49 23.01 -10.96
C LYS A 209 -7.91 22.13 -9.78
N ALA A 210 -6.94 21.82 -8.91
CA ALA A 210 -7.13 20.98 -7.74
C ALA A 210 -7.03 21.77 -6.42
N ASN A 211 -7.48 21.18 -5.31
CA ASN A 211 -7.34 21.71 -3.96
C ASN A 211 -6.76 20.66 -2.99
N LYS A 212 -5.55 20.91 -2.47
CA LYS A 212 -4.82 19.96 -1.61
C LYS A 212 -5.60 19.57 -0.36
N ASP A 213 -6.14 20.54 0.37
CA ASP A 213 -6.82 20.28 1.66
C ASP A 213 -8.16 19.58 1.45
N GLN A 214 -8.85 19.89 0.35
CA GLN A 214 -10.00 19.12 -0.09
C GLN A 214 -9.60 17.67 -0.40
N GLY A 215 -8.48 17.47 -1.08
CA GLY A 215 -7.96 16.14 -1.40
C GLY A 215 -7.74 15.29 -0.16
N ILE A 216 -7.06 15.84 0.86
CA ILE A 216 -6.85 15.14 2.13
C ILE A 216 -8.19 14.75 2.78
N LYS A 217 -9.17 15.67 2.84
CA LYS A 217 -10.50 15.40 3.41
C LYS A 217 -11.28 14.33 2.63
N GLN A 218 -11.12 14.29 1.31
CA GLN A 218 -11.76 13.27 0.48
C GLN A 218 -11.16 11.88 0.74
N ILE A 219 -9.84 11.76 0.84
CA ILE A 219 -9.17 10.51 1.19
C ILE A 219 -9.55 10.09 2.62
N GLU A 220 -9.57 11.02 3.58
CA GLU A 220 -10.04 10.77 4.95
C GLU A 220 -11.46 10.17 4.94
N LYS A 221 -12.39 10.73 4.16
CA LYS A 221 -13.75 10.18 4.04
C LYS A 221 -13.74 8.78 3.42
N ALA A 222 -12.96 8.55 2.37
CA ALA A 222 -12.84 7.24 1.73
C ALA A 222 -12.34 6.16 2.71
N VAL A 223 -11.40 6.49 3.61
CA VAL A 223 -10.92 5.57 4.66
C VAL A 223 -12.03 5.07 5.61
N TYR A 224 -13.13 5.83 5.77
CA TYR A 224 -14.26 5.45 6.61
C TYR A 224 -15.46 4.92 5.81
N GLN A 225 -15.71 5.45 4.61
CA GLN A 225 -16.95 5.25 3.88
C GLN A 225 -16.82 4.30 2.68
N ALA A 226 -15.65 4.24 2.05
CA ALA A 226 -15.43 3.33 0.93
C ALA A 226 -15.47 1.87 1.41
N PHE A 227 -15.94 0.97 0.56
CA PHE A 227 -15.91 -0.47 0.79
C PHE A 227 -14.66 -1.07 0.16
N TYR A 228 -14.43 -0.84 -1.13
CA TYR A 228 -13.36 -1.47 -1.90
C TYR A 228 -12.02 -0.73 -1.80
N THR A 229 -12.05 0.60 -1.94
CA THR A 229 -10.84 1.43 -1.98
C THR A 229 -10.32 1.83 -0.61
N ARG A 230 -11.01 1.43 0.48
CA ARG A 230 -10.71 1.83 1.86
C ARG A 230 -9.26 1.61 2.25
N THR A 231 -8.72 0.42 2.01
CA THR A 231 -7.37 0.05 2.45
C THR A 231 -6.29 0.71 1.59
N GLU A 232 -6.55 0.92 0.30
CA GLU A 232 -5.70 1.73 -0.57
C GLU A 232 -5.70 3.20 -0.10
N ALA A 233 -6.86 3.75 0.26
CA ALA A 233 -6.97 5.09 0.82
C ALA A 233 -6.12 5.23 2.10
N ARG A 234 -6.12 4.21 2.99
CA ARG A 234 -5.24 4.18 4.17
C ARG A 234 -3.77 4.19 3.78
N TYR A 235 -3.37 3.35 2.82
CA TYR A 235 -1.99 3.28 2.33
C TYR A 235 -1.46 4.64 1.87
N PHE A 236 -2.26 5.39 1.10
CA PHE A 236 -1.87 6.72 0.64
C PHE A 236 -1.94 7.76 1.75
N LEU A 237 -2.99 7.74 2.57
CA LEU A 237 -3.19 8.73 3.63
C LEU A 237 -2.07 8.69 4.68
N LEU A 238 -1.54 7.51 5.00
CA LEU A 238 -0.35 7.36 5.85
C LEU A 238 0.86 8.15 5.34
N GLN A 239 1.13 8.06 4.04
CA GLN A 239 2.23 8.79 3.42
C GLN A 239 1.96 10.29 3.40
N ILE A 240 0.72 10.67 3.06
CA ILE A 240 0.30 12.06 3.00
C ILE A 240 0.42 12.72 4.38
N TYR A 241 -0.06 12.08 5.44
CA TYR A 241 0.09 12.61 6.80
C TYR A 241 1.55 12.79 7.19
N ALA A 242 2.42 11.83 6.86
CA ALA A 242 3.85 11.96 7.12
C ALA A 242 4.49 13.12 6.32
N MET A 243 4.10 13.32 5.05
CA MET A 243 4.60 14.41 4.21
C MET A 243 4.11 15.80 4.66
N GLU A 244 2.88 15.87 5.19
CA GLU A 244 2.27 17.10 5.70
C GLU A 244 2.61 17.39 7.18
N GLY A 245 3.40 16.53 7.82
CA GLY A 245 3.80 16.70 9.22
C GLY A 245 2.64 16.49 10.23
N MET A 246 1.60 15.75 9.85
CA MET A 246 0.45 15.44 10.69
C MET A 246 0.72 14.21 11.58
N SER A 247 1.76 14.29 12.42
CA SER A 247 2.33 13.12 13.12
C SER A 247 1.31 12.33 13.95
N ASN A 248 0.39 12.98 14.66
CA ASN A 248 -0.59 12.27 15.50
C ASN A 248 -1.56 11.46 14.65
N LYS A 249 -2.12 12.07 13.60
CA LYS A 249 -3.01 11.37 12.65
C LYS A 249 -2.28 10.22 11.94
N SER A 250 -1.01 10.44 11.58
CA SER A 250 -0.15 9.43 10.96
C SER A 250 0.01 8.20 11.86
N TYR A 251 0.36 8.43 13.14
CA TYR A 251 0.52 7.37 14.13
C TYR A 251 -0.79 6.60 14.40
N ASP A 252 -1.90 7.31 14.67
CA ASP A 252 -3.19 6.66 14.98
C ASP A 252 -3.65 5.78 13.81
N LEU A 253 -3.52 6.28 12.58
CA LEU A 253 -3.87 5.53 11.38
C LEU A 253 -2.91 4.35 11.15
N ALA A 254 -1.62 4.50 11.41
CA ALA A 254 -0.63 3.45 11.22
C ALA A 254 -0.88 2.29 12.19
N LYS A 255 -1.11 2.62 13.47
CA LYS A 255 -1.47 1.66 14.51
C LYS A 255 -2.73 0.90 14.16
N TYR A 256 -3.81 1.63 13.91
CA TYR A 256 -5.10 1.02 13.58
C TYR A 256 -5.00 0.13 12.34
N THR A 257 -4.30 0.58 11.29
CA THR A 257 -4.17 -0.21 10.05
C THR A 257 -3.34 -1.47 10.27
N HIS A 258 -2.25 -1.40 11.04
CA HIS A 258 -1.46 -2.57 11.39
C HIS A 258 -2.24 -3.56 12.27
N GLU A 259 -3.01 -3.10 13.25
CA GLU A 259 -3.84 -3.97 14.10
C GLU A 259 -4.92 -4.73 13.29
N ASN A 260 -5.43 -4.12 12.22
CA ASN A 260 -6.39 -4.78 11.31
C ASN A 260 -5.69 -5.70 10.28
N TYR A 261 -4.40 -5.48 10.02
CA TYR A 261 -3.61 -6.22 9.05
C TYR A 261 -2.22 -6.59 9.64
N PRO A 262 -2.16 -7.42 10.71
CA PRO A 262 -0.94 -7.63 11.49
C PRO A 262 0.19 -8.31 10.71
N ASP A 263 -0.14 -9.05 9.66
CA ASP A 263 0.82 -9.76 8.82
C ASP A 263 1.27 -8.94 7.60
N ASN A 264 0.81 -7.70 7.48
CA ASN A 264 1.25 -6.80 6.42
C ASN A 264 2.58 -6.10 6.78
N PRO A 265 3.70 -6.43 6.12
CA PRO A 265 5.02 -5.87 6.44
C PRO A 265 5.09 -4.36 6.20
N TYR A 266 4.35 -3.81 5.24
CA TYR A 266 4.31 -2.37 4.99
C TYR A 266 3.65 -1.65 6.15
N PHE A 267 2.47 -2.11 6.60
CA PHE A 267 1.75 -1.49 7.71
C PHE A 267 2.49 -1.67 9.05
N HIS A 268 3.08 -2.84 9.27
CA HIS A 268 3.93 -3.07 10.45
C HIS A 268 5.12 -2.10 10.49
N ARG A 269 5.85 -1.97 9.37
CA ARG A 269 6.96 -1.02 9.24
C ARG A 269 6.51 0.42 9.48
N TYR A 270 5.38 0.82 8.91
CA TYR A 270 4.84 2.17 9.13
C TYR A 270 4.48 2.40 10.59
N HIS A 271 3.84 1.44 11.26
CA HIS A 271 3.53 1.56 12.68
C HIS A 271 4.81 1.73 13.53
N ALA A 272 5.84 0.91 13.30
CA ALA A 272 7.12 1.04 13.99
C ALA A 272 7.77 2.41 13.76
N ARG A 273 7.74 2.90 12.51
CA ARG A 273 8.26 4.22 12.14
C ARG A 273 7.49 5.34 12.82
N GLU A 274 6.16 5.34 12.78
CA GLU A 274 5.37 6.42 13.36
C GLU A 274 5.47 6.41 14.90
N ALA A 275 5.52 5.24 15.55
CA ALA A 275 5.81 5.12 16.98
C ALA A 275 7.18 5.72 17.32
N TYR A 276 8.21 5.46 16.49
CA TYR A 276 9.52 6.08 16.63
C TYR A 276 9.46 7.61 16.51
N MET A 277 8.75 8.12 15.49
CA MET A 277 8.60 9.56 15.27
C MET A 277 7.84 10.27 16.39
N GLN A 278 6.94 9.57 17.09
CA GLN A 278 6.23 10.06 18.28
C GLN A 278 7.04 9.95 19.57
N GLY A 279 8.19 9.28 19.55
CA GLY A 279 8.99 9.02 20.75
C GLY A 279 8.43 7.89 21.62
N ASN A 280 7.49 7.09 21.13
CA ASN A 280 6.95 5.91 21.82
C ASN A 280 7.97 4.78 21.81
N MET A 281 9.01 4.90 22.63
CA MET A 281 10.19 4.04 22.59
C MET A 281 9.89 2.56 22.79
N GLU A 282 9.03 2.21 23.75
CA GLU A 282 8.70 0.81 24.07
C GLU A 282 8.04 0.10 22.89
N GLU A 283 7.01 0.74 22.32
CA GLU A 283 6.26 0.22 21.18
C GLU A 283 7.12 0.17 19.92
N ALA A 284 7.87 1.23 19.61
CA ALA A 284 8.78 1.26 18.47
C ALA A 284 9.88 0.18 18.57
N THR A 285 10.39 -0.08 19.79
CA THR A 285 11.36 -1.15 20.05
C THR A 285 10.75 -2.53 19.86
N LEU A 286 9.54 -2.76 20.39
CA LEU A 286 8.82 -4.03 20.26
C LEU A 286 8.56 -4.36 18.78
N LEU A 287 7.93 -3.45 18.05
CA LEU A 287 7.59 -3.62 16.64
C LEU A 287 8.85 -3.83 15.79
N SER A 288 9.92 -3.05 16.05
CA SER A 288 11.17 -3.21 15.31
C SER A 288 11.81 -4.58 15.53
N LYS A 289 11.78 -5.11 16.77
CA LYS A 289 12.27 -6.47 17.05
C LYS A 289 11.43 -7.53 16.33
N GLN A 290 10.11 -7.40 16.37
CA GLN A 290 9.20 -8.32 15.66
C GLN A 290 9.45 -8.29 14.15
N ILE A 291 9.68 -7.12 13.55
CA ILE A 291 10.04 -7.02 12.13
C ILE A 291 11.32 -7.81 11.83
N LEU A 292 12.37 -7.67 12.65
CA LEU A 292 13.62 -8.40 12.44
C LEU A 292 13.44 -9.92 12.62
N GLU A 293 12.68 -10.34 13.61
CA GLU A 293 12.34 -11.75 13.84
C GLU A 293 11.58 -12.35 12.65
N ARG A 294 10.58 -11.64 12.12
CA ARG A 294 9.82 -12.09 10.94
C ARG A 294 10.69 -12.17 9.67
N ILE A 295 11.67 -11.28 9.53
CA ILE A 295 12.68 -11.37 8.45
C ILE A 295 13.54 -12.62 8.63
N ASP A 296 14.03 -12.88 9.84
CA ASP A 296 14.87 -14.04 10.16
C ASP A 296 14.09 -15.37 9.98
N ASN A 297 12.77 -15.33 10.16
CA ASN A 297 11.85 -16.46 9.90
C ASN A 297 11.38 -16.58 8.43
N HIS A 298 11.86 -15.70 7.54
CA HIS A 298 11.47 -15.66 6.12
C HIS A 298 9.96 -15.52 5.88
N GLU A 299 9.26 -14.76 6.73
CA GLU A 299 7.84 -14.47 6.51
C GLU A 299 7.63 -13.63 5.23
N VAL A 300 6.55 -13.93 4.51
CA VAL A 300 6.26 -13.33 3.19
C VAL A 300 6.24 -11.80 3.26
N GLY A 301 7.03 -11.15 2.42
CA GLY A 301 7.14 -9.70 2.30
C GLY A 301 7.91 -9.00 3.43
N TYR A 302 8.33 -9.72 4.48
CA TYR A 302 9.27 -9.19 5.47
C TYR A 302 10.69 -9.23 4.90
N GLU A 303 11.06 -8.12 4.26
CA GLU A 303 12.32 -8.00 3.51
C GLU A 303 13.24 -6.91 4.08
N ALA A 304 14.41 -6.76 3.44
CA ALA A 304 15.44 -5.81 3.79
C ALA A 304 14.96 -4.35 3.92
N VAL A 305 13.95 -3.92 3.15
CA VAL A 305 13.39 -2.58 3.31
C VAL A 305 12.83 -2.39 4.73
N SER A 306 12.08 -3.35 5.27
CA SER A 306 11.57 -3.29 6.64
C SER A 306 12.69 -3.44 7.67
N GLY A 307 13.65 -4.33 7.39
CA GLY A 307 14.83 -4.53 8.23
C GLY A 307 15.67 -3.26 8.40
N ARG A 308 15.79 -2.43 7.37
CA ARG A 308 16.49 -1.13 7.41
C ARG A 308 15.87 -0.19 8.45
N TYR A 309 14.55 -0.01 8.42
CA TYR A 309 13.87 0.88 9.38
C TYR A 309 13.98 0.35 10.79
N ALA A 310 13.67 -0.94 11.00
CA ALA A 310 13.72 -1.57 12.31
C ALA A 310 15.13 -1.49 12.93
N SER A 311 16.16 -1.80 12.14
CA SER A 311 17.55 -1.76 12.61
C SER A 311 17.98 -0.33 12.95
N TYR A 312 17.62 0.67 12.14
CA TYR A 312 17.91 2.06 12.48
C TYR A 312 17.23 2.50 13.78
N ILE A 313 15.94 2.19 13.95
CA ILE A 313 15.17 2.57 15.15
C ILE A 313 15.82 1.98 16.41
N LEU A 314 16.16 0.69 16.38
CA LEU A 314 16.85 0.02 17.47
C LEU A 314 18.24 0.63 17.72
N GLY A 315 19.04 0.83 16.68
CA GLY A 315 20.36 1.46 16.79
C GLY A 315 20.31 2.86 17.38
N TYR A 316 19.30 3.66 16.99
CA TYR A 316 19.06 5.00 17.54
C TYR A 316 18.81 4.94 19.05
N TYR A 317 17.88 4.10 19.52
CA TYR A 317 17.59 4.00 20.94
C TYR A 317 18.77 3.46 21.74
N GLN A 318 19.50 2.48 21.20
CA GLN A 318 20.71 1.96 21.84
C GLN A 318 21.77 3.04 22.00
N LEU A 319 22.01 3.88 20.98
CA LEU A 319 23.03 4.92 21.04
C LEU A 319 22.63 6.11 21.92
N TYR A 320 21.41 6.63 21.73
CA TYR A 320 21.01 7.92 22.28
C TYR A 320 20.28 7.83 23.61
N VAL A 321 19.58 6.72 23.88
CA VAL A 321 18.79 6.55 25.10
C VAL A 321 19.46 5.59 26.06
N LEU A 322 19.69 4.34 25.62
CA LEU A 322 20.24 3.28 26.48
C LEU A 322 21.76 3.37 26.65
N ARG A 323 22.44 4.16 25.82
CA ARG A 323 23.90 4.35 25.81
C ARG A 323 24.69 3.04 25.67
N ASN A 324 24.10 2.06 25.00
CA ASN A 324 24.72 0.77 24.77
C ASN A 324 25.41 0.75 23.40
N LEU A 325 26.70 1.08 23.38
CA LEU A 325 27.47 1.27 22.14
C LEU A 325 27.65 -0.01 21.30
N PRO A 326 27.96 -1.19 21.89
CA PRO A 326 28.08 -2.42 21.12
C PRO A 326 26.79 -2.78 20.35
N GLU A 327 25.64 -2.76 21.02
CA GLU A 327 24.35 -3.06 20.40
C GLU A 327 23.96 -1.99 19.38
N ALA A 328 24.20 -0.72 19.68
CA ALA A 328 23.98 0.36 18.72
C ALA A 328 24.79 0.15 17.43
N LYS A 329 26.06 -0.23 17.57
CA LYS A 329 26.95 -0.52 16.44
C LYS A 329 26.39 -1.66 15.60
N MET A 330 26.05 -2.79 16.23
CA MET A 330 25.47 -3.96 15.56
C MET A 330 24.22 -3.59 14.74
N TYR A 331 23.30 -2.82 15.31
CA TYR A 331 22.07 -2.42 14.61
C TYR A 331 22.32 -1.43 13.48
N PHE A 332 23.25 -0.48 13.63
CA PHE A 332 23.60 0.42 12.52
C PHE A 332 24.30 -0.32 11.37
N GLU A 333 25.15 -1.31 11.67
CA GLU A 333 25.74 -2.20 10.67
C GLU A 333 24.64 -3.01 9.96
N LYS A 334 23.69 -3.60 10.69
CA LYS A 334 22.53 -4.31 10.11
C LYS A 334 21.69 -3.40 9.21
N CYS A 335 21.49 -2.14 9.59
CA CYS A 335 20.80 -1.14 8.76
C CYS A 335 21.54 -0.86 7.43
N ILE A 336 22.87 -0.74 7.48
CA ILE A 336 23.72 -0.54 6.30
C ILE A 336 23.62 -1.76 5.37
N ASP A 337 23.68 -2.97 5.92
CA ASP A 337 23.58 -4.21 5.15
C ASP A 337 22.25 -4.32 4.42
N PHE A 338 21.13 -4.07 5.12
CA PHE A 338 19.81 -4.05 4.49
C PHE A 338 19.65 -2.95 3.43
N SER A 339 20.27 -1.79 3.65
CA SER A 339 20.27 -0.71 2.65
C SER A 339 21.06 -1.11 1.40
N ASN A 340 22.17 -1.82 1.57
CA ASN A 340 22.98 -2.33 0.47
C ASN A 340 22.22 -3.39 -0.35
N GLN A 341 21.51 -4.32 0.31
CA GLN A 341 20.69 -5.35 -0.36
C GLN A 341 19.61 -4.77 -1.27
N THR A 342 19.08 -3.59 -0.93
CA THR A 342 17.98 -2.95 -1.67
C THR A 342 18.44 -1.81 -2.59
N GLY A 343 19.75 -1.53 -2.65
CA GLY A 343 20.27 -0.39 -3.42
C GLY A 343 19.87 0.99 -2.87
N THR A 344 19.30 1.06 -1.66
CA THR A 344 18.68 2.27 -1.09
C THR A 344 19.64 3.14 -0.28
N LYS A 345 20.85 3.29 -0.80
CA LYS A 345 21.95 4.01 -0.12
C LYS A 345 21.69 5.50 0.00
N GLU A 346 20.89 6.07 -0.88
CA GLU A 346 20.51 7.49 -0.84
C GLU A 346 19.50 7.82 0.26
N SER A 347 18.98 6.81 0.97
CA SER A 347 17.98 7.01 2.02
C SER A 347 18.57 7.68 3.28
N GLY A 348 17.77 8.51 3.95
CA GLY A 348 18.18 9.20 5.18
C GLY A 348 18.63 8.25 6.31
N TYR A 349 18.10 7.04 6.37
CA TYR A 349 18.46 6.03 7.39
C TYR A 349 19.85 5.44 7.18
N TYR A 350 20.29 5.27 5.94
CA TYR A 350 21.65 4.80 5.64
C TYR A 350 22.69 5.82 6.14
N TRP A 351 22.52 7.08 5.74
CA TRP A 351 23.40 8.17 6.16
C TRP A 351 23.36 8.42 7.67
N ALA A 352 22.18 8.36 8.28
CA ALA A 352 22.04 8.50 9.73
C ALA A 352 22.72 7.34 10.49
N SER A 353 22.69 6.11 9.95
CA SER A 353 23.38 4.95 10.54
C SER A 353 24.91 5.09 10.45
N LEU A 354 25.43 5.54 9.30
CA LEU A 354 26.86 5.87 9.16
C LEU A 354 27.31 6.95 10.15
N LEU A 355 26.47 7.96 10.39
CA LEU A 355 26.73 8.96 11.44
C LEU A 355 26.69 8.37 12.85
N GLY A 356 25.76 7.44 13.11
CA GLY A 356 25.74 6.65 14.35
C GLY A 356 27.07 5.91 14.57
N LEU A 357 27.57 5.22 13.55
CA LEU A 357 28.87 4.53 13.58
C LEU A 357 30.05 5.50 13.74
N ALA A 358 29.99 6.67 13.09
CA ALA A 358 31.00 7.72 13.27
C ALA A 358 31.05 8.21 14.73
N ARG A 359 29.88 8.41 15.36
CA ARG A 359 29.78 8.81 16.77
C ARG A 359 30.31 7.73 17.70
N ILE A 360 29.96 6.47 17.46
CA ILE A 360 30.47 5.34 18.25
C ILE A 360 31.99 5.25 18.11
N SER A 361 32.53 5.39 16.89
CA SER A 361 33.97 5.38 16.64
C SER A 361 34.68 6.54 17.35
N PHE A 362 34.09 7.74 17.33
CA PHE A 362 34.62 8.89 18.04
C PHE A 362 34.64 8.67 19.57
N GLN A 363 33.55 8.14 20.15
CA GLN A 363 33.45 7.85 21.59
C GLN A 363 34.40 6.75 22.04
N THR A 364 34.66 5.76 21.18
CA THR A 364 35.61 4.67 21.43
C THR A 364 37.06 5.02 21.06
N LYS A 365 37.32 6.29 20.69
CA LYS A 365 38.63 6.85 20.31
C LYS A 365 39.23 6.25 19.03
N ASP A 366 38.43 5.54 18.22
CA ASP A 366 38.78 5.15 16.85
C ASP A 366 38.53 6.34 15.90
N TYR A 367 39.38 7.36 16.03
CA TYR A 367 39.19 8.63 15.31
C TYR A 367 39.40 8.51 13.80
N ASP A 368 40.16 7.52 13.34
CA ASP A 368 40.35 7.28 11.90
C ASP A 368 39.05 6.78 11.27
N LYS A 369 38.38 5.78 11.85
CA LYS A 369 37.07 5.34 11.36
C LYS A 369 36.01 6.43 11.45
N ALA A 370 36.01 7.20 12.54
CA ALA A 370 35.08 8.33 12.68
C ALA A 370 35.23 9.33 11.52
N VAL A 371 36.47 9.65 11.12
CA VAL A 371 36.76 10.52 9.97
C VAL A 371 36.27 9.90 8.66
N ASP A 372 36.50 8.61 8.45
CA ASP A 372 36.14 7.94 7.20
C ASP A 372 34.62 7.84 7.01
N TYR A 373 33.88 7.48 8.05
CA TYR A 373 32.41 7.49 8.01
C TYR A 373 31.86 8.89 7.72
N CYS A 374 32.37 9.94 8.37
CA CYS A 374 31.91 11.30 8.10
C CYS A 374 32.22 11.76 6.66
N LYS A 375 33.39 11.41 6.11
CA LYS A 375 33.71 11.73 4.71
C LYS A 375 32.76 11.05 3.74
N ASN A 376 32.47 9.77 3.96
CA ASN A 376 31.54 9.01 3.13
C ASN A 376 30.16 9.70 3.07
N VAL A 377 29.64 10.15 4.23
CA VAL A 377 28.38 10.91 4.30
C VAL A 377 28.48 12.24 3.55
N LEU A 378 29.58 13.00 3.70
CA LEU A 378 29.75 14.28 3.02
C LEU A 378 29.88 14.17 1.49
N GLU A 379 30.45 13.07 1.00
CA GLU A 379 30.64 12.82 -0.42
C GLU A 379 29.33 12.42 -1.11
N ASN A 380 28.44 11.71 -0.41
CA ASN A 380 27.30 11.04 -1.04
C ASN A 380 25.92 11.53 -0.59
N ALA A 381 25.78 12.09 0.62
CA ALA A 381 24.48 12.61 1.07
C ALA A 381 24.16 13.98 0.45
N ASP A 382 22.87 14.30 0.31
CA ASP A 382 22.43 15.62 -0.16
C ASP A 382 23.06 16.72 0.71
N LYS A 383 23.71 17.70 0.06
CA LYS A 383 24.40 18.82 0.70
C LYS A 383 23.50 19.66 1.62
N LYS A 384 22.19 19.69 1.36
CA LYS A 384 21.18 20.40 2.16
C LYS A 384 20.59 19.55 3.29
N SER A 385 20.93 18.26 3.36
CA SER A 385 20.43 17.36 4.41
C SER A 385 20.99 17.71 5.80
N ALA A 386 20.24 17.34 6.83
CA ALA A 386 20.70 17.44 8.22
C ALA A 386 21.94 16.57 8.45
N GLN A 387 21.98 15.38 7.82
CA GLN A 387 23.07 14.42 7.91
C GLN A 387 24.38 14.99 7.37
N HIS A 388 24.36 15.68 6.21
CA HIS A 388 25.55 16.34 5.68
C HIS A 388 26.07 17.45 6.62
N SER A 389 25.16 18.24 7.18
CA SER A 389 25.52 19.28 8.16
C SER A 389 26.13 18.72 9.45
N GLU A 390 25.57 17.61 9.94
CA GLU A 390 26.07 16.87 11.10
C GLU A 390 27.43 16.24 10.85
N ALA A 391 27.61 15.58 9.70
CA ALA A 391 28.87 14.98 9.28
C ALA A 391 30.01 16.01 9.27
N LYS A 392 29.75 17.23 8.80
CA LYS A 392 30.74 18.31 8.77
C LYS A 392 31.23 18.69 10.17
N LYS A 393 30.31 18.79 11.14
CA LYS A 393 30.63 19.11 12.54
C LYS A 393 31.47 18.00 13.16
N LEU A 394 30.98 16.75 13.08
CA LEU A 394 31.65 15.59 13.67
C LEU A 394 33.02 15.33 13.03
N LEU A 395 33.17 15.54 11.71
CA LEU A 395 34.46 15.43 11.03
C LEU A 395 35.50 16.41 11.57
N SER A 396 35.10 17.66 11.86
CA SER A 396 35.99 18.68 12.43
C SER A 396 36.49 18.26 13.81
N GLU A 397 35.56 17.79 14.66
CA GLU A 397 35.86 17.29 16.01
C GLU A 397 36.78 16.06 15.96
N ALA A 398 36.46 15.08 15.12
CA ALA A 398 37.25 13.86 14.93
C ALA A 398 38.67 14.16 14.44
N LYS A 399 38.84 15.06 13.46
CA LYS A 399 40.18 15.47 13.00
C LYS A 399 40.99 16.16 14.09
N LYS A 400 40.35 17.01 14.92
CA LYS A 400 41.01 17.68 16.04
C LYS A 400 41.43 16.69 17.12
N ALA A 401 40.56 15.74 17.47
CA ALA A 401 40.85 14.68 18.44
C ALA A 401 41.98 13.77 17.94
N ARG A 402 41.93 13.33 16.68
CA ARG A 402 42.98 12.52 16.05
C ARG A 402 44.36 13.18 16.07
N ARG A 403 44.42 14.50 15.84
CA ARG A 403 45.69 15.25 15.89
C ARG A 403 46.24 15.38 17.30
N LYS A 404 45.39 15.31 18.33
CA LYS A 404 45.79 15.36 19.74
C LYS A 404 46.20 14.00 20.30
N SER A 405 45.74 12.91 19.69
CA SER A 405 46.06 11.54 20.09
C SER A 405 47.31 10.98 19.42
N LYS A 406 47.80 11.65 18.38
CA LYS A 406 49.13 11.45 17.80
C LYS A 406 50.09 12.42 18.47
#